data_AF-A0AAD6Q513-F1
#
_entry.id   AF-A0AAD6Q513-F1
#
_cell.length_a   1.000
_cell.length_b   1.000
_cell.length_c   1.000
_cell.angle_alpha   90.00
_cell.angle_beta   90.00
_cell.angle_gamma   90.00
#
_symmetry.space_group_name_H-M   'P 1'
#
loop_
_entity.id
_entity.type
_entity.pdbx_description
1 polymer ?
#
loop_
_entity_poly.entity_id
_entity_poly.type
_entity_poly.pdbx_seq_one_letter_code
_entity_poly.pdbx_strand_id
1 'polypeptide(L)'
;MFTALGIPSFLLANGLLLVKRERALKDETSAILVGISAKVPFIIIKIDCSIEEEPQKQRASIMAKLWCLLSIITLLQVSKPVISRHEVTTPPLPILPLPSSSQLKWQERELIMFLHFGVNTFTDSEWGTGHENPAIFNPGELNANQWVNVAAEAGFSLMILTAKHHDGFCLWPSKYTDHSVASSPWKNGRGDVVQELVNAARAHEGIDVGLYLSPWDRHDKRYGHDLQYNEYYLAQLQELLNKYGSVREIWFDGAKGSNVPNMSYYFSDWFSMVKELQTSINIFSDAGPDVRWVGNEKGFAGSTCWSTINRTSLSIGNGSIVDYLNTGDSKGTDWLPAECDVSIREGWFWHKSESPKRLSVLLDIYYKSVGRNCVLLFNVPPNTTGLISENDVQRLKDFRGAIDTIFSTNLAESCFVRASSQRGGEDGDFGPENVLDGDHLWTYWAPKDEESEDNWIEFKCIDKLRFNVIRIQEAIGLGQRIKQHEVHVDGRKVAKGTTVGHKRLHRLEKGVVKGQIVRIKILKSRAVPLISSIGLHYDPFWHPNET
;
A
#
# COMPACT_ATOMS: atom_id res chain seq x y z
N MET A 1 19.77 9.28 61.09
CA MET A 1 18.38 8.78 61.20
C MET A 1 17.56 9.61 60.21
N PHE A 2 16.86 8.91 59.31
CA PHE A 2 16.03 9.35 58.17
C PHE A 2 15.60 10.82 58.04
N THR A 3 15.67 11.32 56.80
CA THR A 3 14.71 12.30 56.27
C THR A 3 14.14 11.76 54.96
N ALA A 4 12.81 11.87 54.86
CA ALA A 4 11.98 11.34 53.79
C ALA A 4 11.41 12.45 52.90
N LEU A 5 11.05 12.03 51.68
CA LEU A 5 10.00 12.53 50.78
C LEU A 5 10.22 13.81 49.94
N GLY A 6 9.96 13.66 48.63
CA GLY A 6 9.55 14.75 47.74
C GLY A 6 9.94 14.61 46.26
N ILE A 7 9.14 13.90 45.46
CA ILE A 7 9.09 13.86 43.96
C ILE A 7 8.34 15.14 43.48
N PRO A 8 8.59 15.80 42.29
CA PRO A 8 8.29 15.23 40.97
C PRO A 8 9.05 15.66 39.68
N SER A 9 9.07 14.68 38.75
CA SER A 9 8.83 14.73 37.29
C SER A 9 9.78 15.43 36.31
N PHE A 10 10.26 14.67 35.30
CA PHE A 10 10.66 15.19 33.98
C PHE A 10 10.17 14.28 32.84
N LEU A 11 9.51 14.91 31.86
CA LEU A 11 9.22 14.38 30.52
C LEU A 11 10.51 14.23 29.69
N LEU A 12 10.58 13.20 28.86
CA LEU A 12 11.58 13.02 27.81
C LEU A 12 11.04 13.60 26.49
N ALA A 13 11.78 14.55 25.91
CA ALA A 13 11.62 15.02 24.54
C ALA A 13 12.88 14.70 23.73
N ASN A 14 12.66 14.19 22.51
CA ASN A 14 13.67 13.72 21.56
C ASN A 14 14.62 14.84 21.09
N GLY A 15 15.93 14.55 21.10
CA GLY A 15 16.98 15.46 20.68
C GLY A 15 17.25 15.42 19.17
N LEU A 16 17.12 16.58 18.52
CA LEU A 16 17.62 16.89 17.19
C LEU A 16 19.00 17.57 17.35
N LEU A 17 20.05 17.06 16.69
CA LEU A 17 21.41 17.59 16.81
C LEU A 17 21.70 18.66 15.72
N LEU A 18 21.89 19.91 16.15
CA LEU A 18 22.38 21.02 15.31
C LEU A 18 23.85 21.28 15.64
N VAL A 19 24.74 21.04 14.68
CA VAL A 19 26.19 21.31 14.83
C VAL A 19 26.50 22.75 14.44
N LYS A 20 26.87 23.58 15.41
CA LYS A 20 27.47 24.91 15.20
C LYS A 20 28.99 24.82 15.40
N ARG A 21 29.73 25.38 14.46
CA ARG A 21 31.19 25.32 14.31
C ARG A 21 31.85 26.49 15.05
N GLU A 22 32.72 26.23 16.01
CA GLU A 22 33.68 27.21 16.54
C GLU A 22 35.10 26.63 16.59
N ARG A 23 36.08 27.43 16.16
CA ARG A 23 37.52 27.16 16.21
C ARG A 23 38.12 27.98 17.35
N ALA A 24 38.92 27.36 18.22
CA ALA A 24 40.35 27.70 18.42
C ALA A 24 41.00 26.95 19.61
N LEU A 25 41.97 26.09 19.29
CA LEU A 25 43.32 25.88 19.89
C LEU A 25 43.52 25.91 21.42
N LYS A 26 43.93 24.77 22.02
CA LYS A 26 45.32 24.45 22.44
C LYS A 26 45.42 23.07 23.14
N ASP A 27 46.51 22.37 22.81
CA ASP A 27 47.21 21.29 23.52
C ASP A 27 46.43 20.27 24.37
N GLU A 28 46.22 19.06 23.82
CA GLU A 28 46.58 17.78 24.44
C GLU A 28 46.20 16.61 23.52
N THR A 29 47.16 15.72 23.25
CA THR A 29 46.98 14.48 22.48
C THR A 29 46.05 13.51 23.21
N SER A 30 44.82 13.41 22.74
CA SER A 30 43.87 12.35 23.13
C SER A 30 43.22 11.77 21.88
N ALA A 31 43.56 10.53 21.54
CA ALA A 31 42.87 9.76 20.51
C ALA A 31 41.53 9.27 21.08
N ILE A 32 40.41 9.78 20.59
CA ILE A 32 39.07 9.31 20.95
C ILE A 32 38.58 8.38 19.83
N LEU A 33 38.57 7.07 20.10
CA LEU A 33 37.88 6.09 19.28
C LEU A 33 36.39 6.11 19.68
N VAL A 34 35.54 6.73 18.85
CA VAL A 34 34.08 6.73 19.09
C VAL A 34 33.50 5.44 18.51
N GLY A 35 33.33 4.43 19.35
CA GLY A 35 32.56 3.22 19.05
C GLY A 35 31.16 3.35 19.62
N ILE A 36 30.15 3.32 18.75
CA ILE A 36 28.73 3.27 19.11
C ILE A 36 28.35 1.79 19.30
N SER A 37 27.98 1.35 20.51
CA SER A 37 26.96 0.30 20.70
C SER A 37 26.59 0.02 22.17
N ALA A 38 25.27 -0.09 22.37
CA ALA A 38 24.47 -0.88 23.33
C ALA A 38 24.91 -1.13 24.80
N LYS A 39 24.04 -0.64 25.70
CA LYS A 39 23.68 -1.14 27.05
C LYS A 39 24.55 -2.25 27.68
N VAL A 40 25.47 -1.86 28.57
CA VAL A 40 25.92 -2.68 29.72
C VAL A 40 26.19 -1.73 30.91
N PRO A 41 25.74 -2.01 32.15
CA PRO A 41 26.08 -1.17 33.29
C PRO A 41 27.54 -1.44 33.73
N PHE A 42 28.35 -0.40 33.81
CA PHE A 42 29.73 -0.51 34.31
C PHE A 42 29.73 -0.51 35.85
N ILE A 43 30.27 -1.58 36.45
CA ILE A 43 30.62 -1.62 37.87
C ILE A 43 32.02 -1.00 38.00
N ILE A 44 32.11 0.20 38.58
CA ILE A 44 33.39 0.82 38.95
C ILE A 44 33.78 0.28 40.33
N ILE A 45 34.77 -0.61 40.40
CA ILE A 45 35.37 -1.04 41.67
C ILE A 45 36.49 -0.07 42.03
N LYS A 46 36.28 0.75 43.05
CA LYS A 46 37.30 1.62 43.63
C LYS A 46 38.00 0.87 44.77
N ILE A 47 39.31 0.62 44.64
CA ILE A 47 40.11 0.00 45.71
C ILE A 47 41.05 1.08 46.26
N ASP A 48 40.70 1.64 47.41
CA ASP A 48 41.61 2.49 48.19
C ASP A 48 42.54 1.59 49.02
N CYS A 49 43.85 1.76 48.85
CA CYS A 49 44.88 1.08 49.62
C CYS A 49 45.80 2.15 50.23
N SER A 50 45.47 2.64 51.42
CA SER A 50 46.32 3.53 52.22
C SER A 50 46.83 2.77 53.45
N ILE A 51 48.16 2.66 53.60
CA ILE A 51 48.81 2.21 54.84
C ILE A 51 50.14 2.98 55.02
N GLU A 52 50.30 3.57 56.21
CA GLU A 52 51.49 4.25 56.75
C GLU A 52 52.67 3.29 57.02
N GLU A 53 53.87 3.86 57.04
CA GLU A 53 55.17 3.16 57.00
C GLU A 53 55.55 2.39 58.28
N GLU A 54 56.16 1.20 58.10
CA GLU A 54 57.22 0.69 58.99
C GLU A 54 58.12 -0.34 58.23
N PRO A 55 59.46 -0.22 58.25
CA PRO A 55 60.36 -0.92 57.34
C PRO A 55 60.81 -2.29 57.88
N GLN A 56 59.90 -3.25 58.02
CA GLN A 56 60.28 -4.67 58.18
C GLN A 56 59.25 -5.70 57.65
N LYS A 57 58.13 -5.24 57.07
CA LYS A 57 57.12 -6.11 56.40
C LYS A 57 57.05 -5.95 54.87
N GLN A 58 58.12 -5.44 54.25
CA GLN A 58 58.12 -5.08 52.83
C GLN A 58 58.13 -6.31 51.90
N ARG A 59 58.83 -7.41 52.27
CA ARG A 59 58.91 -8.61 51.43
C ARG A 59 57.61 -9.44 51.40
N ALA A 60 56.92 -9.56 52.53
CA ALA A 60 55.65 -10.29 52.60
C ALA A 60 54.49 -9.54 51.91
N SER A 61 54.47 -8.20 52.02
CA SER A 61 53.47 -7.35 51.37
C SER A 61 53.62 -7.33 49.84
N ILE A 62 54.87 -7.31 49.33
CA ILE A 62 55.13 -7.40 47.89
C ILE A 62 54.74 -8.78 47.33
N MET A 63 55.06 -9.86 48.04
CA MET A 63 54.68 -11.22 47.62
C MET A 63 53.16 -11.43 47.64
N ALA A 64 52.45 -10.90 48.64
CA ALA A 64 50.99 -10.97 48.71
C ALA A 64 50.31 -10.15 47.60
N LYS A 65 50.86 -8.97 47.27
CA LYS A 65 50.40 -8.15 46.13
C LYS A 65 50.67 -8.82 44.80
N LEU A 66 51.83 -9.48 44.64
CA LEU A 66 52.18 -10.22 43.43
C LEU A 66 51.29 -11.46 43.25
N TRP A 67 50.99 -12.18 44.32
CA TRP A 67 50.04 -13.29 44.31
C TRP A 67 48.61 -12.82 44.02
N CYS A 68 48.14 -11.72 44.62
CA CYS A 68 46.83 -11.14 44.26
C CYS A 68 46.79 -10.70 42.79
N LEU A 69 47.84 -10.07 42.26
CA LEU A 69 47.91 -9.69 40.85
C LEU A 69 47.91 -10.93 39.95
N LEU A 70 48.70 -11.96 40.29
CA LEU A 70 48.77 -13.21 39.54
C LEU A 70 47.44 -13.96 39.58
N SER A 71 46.75 -14.00 40.72
CA SER A 71 45.41 -14.59 40.88
C SER A 71 44.33 -13.82 40.12
N ILE A 72 44.40 -12.48 40.08
CA ILE A 72 43.51 -11.64 39.27
C ILE A 72 43.79 -11.85 37.78
N ILE A 73 45.06 -11.96 37.37
CA ILE A 73 45.44 -12.27 35.98
C ILE A 73 44.99 -13.69 35.60
N THR A 74 45.07 -14.67 36.49
CA THR A 74 44.55 -16.03 36.22
C THR A 74 43.02 -16.04 36.19
N LEU A 75 42.33 -15.31 37.07
CA LEU A 75 40.86 -15.16 36.98
C LEU A 75 40.45 -14.47 35.67
N LEU A 76 41.15 -13.40 35.25
CA LEU A 76 40.91 -12.70 33.99
C LEU A 76 41.24 -13.55 32.74
N GLN A 77 42.17 -14.50 32.84
CA GLN A 77 42.47 -15.45 31.75
C GLN A 77 41.50 -16.64 31.69
N VAL A 78 40.85 -16.99 32.81
CA VAL A 78 39.82 -18.04 32.87
C VAL A 78 38.44 -17.46 32.51
N SER A 79 38.18 -16.18 32.80
CA SER A 79 37.06 -15.44 32.25
C SER A 79 37.45 -14.78 30.93
N LYS A 80 37.74 -15.58 29.89
CA LYS A 80 37.52 -15.05 28.53
C LYS A 80 36.04 -14.69 28.47
N PRO A 81 35.64 -13.41 28.28
CA PRO A 81 34.26 -13.17 27.92
C PRO A 81 34.08 -13.95 26.62
N VAL A 82 33.29 -15.03 26.68
CA VAL A 82 32.67 -15.56 25.48
C VAL A 82 31.73 -14.45 25.06
N ILE A 83 32.28 -13.45 24.37
CA ILE A 83 31.50 -12.58 23.51
C ILE A 83 31.05 -13.55 22.42
N SER A 84 29.93 -14.22 22.69
CA SER A 84 29.12 -14.79 21.63
C SER A 84 28.88 -13.61 20.71
N ARG A 85 29.59 -13.56 19.58
CA ARG A 85 29.20 -12.71 18.49
C ARG A 85 27.85 -13.25 18.09
N HIS A 86 26.79 -12.63 18.60
CA HIS A 86 25.49 -12.75 17.99
C HIS A 86 25.69 -12.17 16.59
N GLU A 87 26.02 -13.03 15.63
CA GLU A 87 26.11 -12.64 14.23
C GLU A 87 24.70 -12.25 13.85
N VAL A 88 24.46 -10.94 13.77
CA VAL A 88 23.19 -10.40 13.33
C VAL A 88 22.91 -10.98 11.96
N THR A 89 21.84 -11.77 11.85
CA THR A 89 21.48 -12.41 10.60
C THR A 89 21.13 -11.35 9.58
N THR A 90 21.84 -11.32 8.46
CA THR A 90 21.60 -10.33 7.43
C THR A 90 20.26 -10.59 6.72
N PRO A 91 19.44 -9.55 6.44
CA PRO A 91 18.25 -9.70 5.62
C PRO A 91 18.57 -10.17 4.19
N PRO A 92 17.65 -10.89 3.53
CA PRO A 92 17.74 -11.17 2.10
C PRO A 92 17.89 -9.88 1.27
N LEU A 93 18.70 -9.93 0.22
CA LEU A 93 18.84 -8.78 -0.69
C LEU A 93 17.48 -8.42 -1.32
N PRO A 94 17.16 -7.12 -1.46
CA PRO A 94 16.04 -6.68 -2.30
C PRO A 94 16.25 -7.09 -3.75
N ILE A 95 15.15 -7.31 -4.49
CA ILE A 95 15.22 -7.54 -5.95
C ILE A 95 14.52 -6.42 -6.70
N LEU A 96 15.18 -5.91 -7.74
CA LEU A 96 14.67 -4.80 -8.52
C LEU A 96 13.59 -5.23 -9.54
N PRO A 97 12.72 -4.28 -9.96
CA PRO A 97 12.51 -2.95 -9.37
C PRO A 97 11.76 -3.01 -8.02
N LEU A 98 11.86 -1.93 -7.23
CA LEU A 98 11.17 -1.80 -5.93
C LEU A 98 10.02 -0.78 -6.04
N PRO A 99 8.91 -0.97 -5.30
CA PRO A 99 7.89 0.05 -5.17
C PRO A 99 8.44 1.30 -4.47
N SER A 100 7.96 2.47 -4.87
CA SER A 100 8.10 3.69 -4.08
C SER A 100 7.27 3.59 -2.78
N SER A 101 7.53 4.49 -1.82
CA SER A 101 6.71 4.57 -0.61
C SER A 101 5.25 4.93 -0.89
N SER A 102 4.98 5.75 -1.92
CA SER A 102 3.61 6.10 -2.32
C SER A 102 2.89 4.93 -2.99
N GLN A 103 3.61 4.09 -3.75
CA GLN A 103 3.06 2.85 -4.33
C GLN A 103 2.79 1.80 -3.26
N LEU A 104 3.66 1.64 -2.26
CA LEU A 104 3.42 0.76 -1.12
C LEU A 104 2.15 1.16 -0.36
N LYS A 105 2.07 2.44 0.05
CA LYS A 105 0.89 2.97 0.76
C LYS A 105 -0.38 2.80 -0.08
N TRP A 106 -0.29 2.97 -1.39
CA TRP A 106 -1.42 2.79 -2.31
C TRP A 106 -1.87 1.34 -2.40
N GLN A 107 -0.93 0.40 -2.50
CA GLN A 107 -1.26 -1.02 -2.58
C GLN A 107 -1.92 -1.52 -1.30
N GLU A 108 -1.47 -1.02 -0.13
CA GLU A 108 -2.05 -1.31 1.20
C GLU A 108 -3.50 -0.84 1.35
N ARG A 109 -3.99 0.06 0.49
CA ARG A 109 -5.38 0.53 0.54
C ARG A 109 -6.36 -0.57 0.17
N GLU A 110 -5.98 -1.42 -0.78
CA GLU A 110 -6.78 -2.46 -1.45
C GLU A 110 -8.02 -1.95 -2.19
N LEU A 111 -8.85 -1.15 -1.52
CA LEU A 111 -10.09 -0.57 -2.00
C LEU A 111 -9.97 0.96 -2.03
N ILE A 112 -10.24 1.52 -3.20
CA ILE A 112 -10.38 2.96 -3.40
C ILE A 112 -11.67 3.25 -4.19
N MET A 113 -12.24 4.44 -4.04
CA MET A 113 -13.54 4.79 -4.62
C MET A 113 -13.38 5.77 -5.78
N PHE A 114 -14.15 5.57 -6.84
CA PHE A 114 -14.32 6.55 -7.91
C PHE A 114 -15.71 7.21 -7.80
N LEU A 115 -15.78 8.51 -8.07
CA LEU A 115 -17.01 9.27 -8.19
C LEU A 115 -17.09 9.90 -9.59
N HIS A 116 -17.87 9.30 -10.48
CA HIS A 116 -18.32 9.95 -11.70
C HIS A 116 -19.56 10.80 -11.41
N PHE A 117 -19.38 12.11 -11.47
CA PHE A 117 -20.43 13.09 -11.25
C PHE A 117 -20.23 14.29 -12.16
N GLY A 118 -21.30 14.86 -12.70
CA GLY A 118 -21.19 15.99 -13.63
C GLY A 118 -22.46 16.19 -14.44
N VAL A 119 -22.36 16.97 -15.53
CA VAL A 119 -23.49 17.23 -16.44
C VAL A 119 -24.12 15.95 -16.99
N ASN A 120 -23.30 14.92 -17.18
CA ASN A 120 -23.70 13.58 -17.65
C ASN A 120 -24.72 12.89 -16.72
N THR A 121 -24.62 13.12 -15.40
CA THR A 121 -25.63 12.68 -14.41
C THR A 121 -27.01 13.29 -14.69
N PHE A 122 -27.07 14.52 -15.21
CA PHE A 122 -28.31 15.24 -15.47
C PHE A 122 -28.87 15.00 -16.88
N THR A 123 -28.01 14.60 -17.82
CA THR A 123 -28.42 14.23 -19.18
C THR A 123 -28.73 12.74 -19.35
N ASP A 124 -28.52 11.93 -18.31
CA ASP A 124 -28.66 10.46 -18.37
C ASP A 124 -27.74 9.86 -19.45
N SER A 125 -26.49 10.33 -19.52
CA SER A 125 -25.50 9.93 -20.53
C SER A 125 -24.22 9.43 -19.87
N GLU A 126 -23.55 8.45 -20.48
CA GLU A 126 -22.18 8.07 -20.08
C GLU A 126 -21.15 9.08 -20.59
N TRP A 127 -21.27 9.49 -21.86
CA TRP A 127 -20.37 10.44 -22.52
C TRP A 127 -21.13 11.67 -23.04
N GLY A 128 -21.06 12.77 -22.30
CA GLY A 128 -21.55 14.07 -22.73
C GLY A 128 -20.86 14.59 -23.98
N THR A 129 -21.56 15.48 -24.67
CA THR A 129 -21.23 16.01 -25.99
C THR A 129 -20.20 17.13 -25.99
N GLY A 130 -20.06 17.86 -24.88
CA GLY A 130 -19.32 19.12 -24.76
C GLY A 130 -20.17 20.37 -25.04
N HIS A 131 -21.46 20.19 -25.26
CA HIS A 131 -22.42 21.28 -25.54
C HIS A 131 -23.56 21.33 -24.52
N GLU A 132 -23.44 20.59 -23.44
CA GLU A 132 -24.36 20.62 -22.31
C GLU A 132 -24.49 22.06 -21.80
N ASN A 133 -25.71 22.52 -21.59
CA ASN A 133 -25.93 23.84 -21.00
C ASN A 133 -25.56 23.77 -19.51
N PRO A 134 -24.61 24.59 -18.99
CA PRO A 134 -24.27 24.63 -17.57
C PRO A 134 -25.46 24.79 -16.63
N ALA A 135 -26.58 25.35 -17.11
CA ALA A 135 -27.82 25.49 -16.36
C ALA A 135 -28.43 24.16 -15.88
N ILE A 136 -28.12 23.03 -16.52
CA ILE A 136 -28.64 21.71 -16.11
C ILE A 136 -27.95 21.19 -14.85
N PHE A 137 -26.74 21.66 -14.56
CA PHE A 137 -26.00 21.25 -13.37
C PHE A 137 -26.53 22.00 -12.15
N ASN A 138 -27.42 21.36 -11.39
CA ASN A 138 -28.03 21.96 -10.20
C ASN A 138 -28.37 20.93 -9.10
N PRO A 139 -27.36 20.24 -8.51
CA PRO A 139 -27.62 19.28 -7.44
C PRO A 139 -28.01 19.99 -6.14
N GLY A 140 -29.31 20.07 -5.87
CA GLY A 140 -29.87 20.82 -4.74
C GLY A 140 -29.49 20.26 -3.36
N GLU A 141 -29.16 18.97 -3.27
CA GLU A 141 -28.89 18.27 -2.02
C GLU A 141 -27.45 17.73 -1.93
N LEU A 142 -26.54 18.22 -2.80
CA LEU A 142 -25.15 17.76 -2.80
C LEU A 142 -24.55 17.85 -1.40
N ASN A 143 -24.08 16.71 -0.91
CA ASN A 143 -23.45 16.59 0.38
C ASN A 143 -22.22 15.69 0.31
N ALA A 144 -21.04 16.30 0.14
CA ALA A 144 -19.79 15.55 0.09
C ALA A 144 -19.45 14.82 1.40
N ASN A 145 -19.97 15.26 2.55
CA ASN A 145 -19.82 14.50 3.81
C ASN A 145 -20.56 13.16 3.74
N GLN A 146 -21.70 13.10 3.04
CA GLN A 146 -22.40 11.83 2.83
C GLN A 146 -21.55 10.90 1.97
N TRP A 147 -20.88 11.41 0.93
CA TRP A 147 -19.98 10.60 0.12
C TRP A 147 -18.81 10.05 0.94
N VAL A 148 -18.16 10.89 1.74
CA VAL A 148 -17.02 10.52 2.59
C VAL A 148 -17.44 9.51 3.67
N ASN A 149 -18.57 9.72 4.33
CA ASN A 149 -19.08 8.77 5.34
C ASN A 149 -19.39 7.41 4.72
N VAL A 150 -20.02 7.38 3.54
CA VAL A 150 -20.31 6.14 2.81
C VAL A 150 -19.00 5.43 2.43
N ALA A 151 -18.01 6.18 1.95
CA ALA A 151 -16.70 5.62 1.61
C ALA A 151 -16.00 5.01 2.82
N ALA A 152 -15.95 5.73 3.94
CA ALA A 152 -15.34 5.25 5.17
C ALA A 152 -16.06 4.03 5.76
N GLU A 153 -17.39 4.06 5.84
CA GLU A 153 -18.20 2.92 6.30
C GLU A 153 -18.01 1.67 5.43
N ALA A 154 -17.71 1.85 4.13
CA ALA A 154 -17.45 0.76 3.20
C ALA A 154 -15.96 0.34 3.14
N GLY A 155 -15.09 0.98 3.92
CA GLY A 155 -13.66 0.64 4.04
C GLY A 155 -12.76 1.18 2.93
N PHE A 156 -13.21 2.18 2.16
CA PHE A 156 -12.35 2.89 1.22
C PHE A 156 -11.48 3.90 1.97
N SER A 157 -10.25 4.12 1.50
CA SER A 157 -9.31 5.07 2.11
C SER A 157 -8.84 6.18 1.17
N LEU A 158 -9.27 6.14 -0.09
CA LEU A 158 -9.00 7.14 -1.12
C LEU A 158 -10.24 7.30 -1.99
N MET A 159 -10.64 8.53 -2.27
CA MET A 159 -11.75 8.87 -3.16
C MET A 159 -11.25 9.72 -4.34
N ILE A 160 -11.46 9.24 -5.56
CA ILE A 160 -11.12 9.93 -6.80
C ILE A 160 -12.38 10.54 -7.38
N LEU A 161 -12.39 11.86 -7.59
CA LEU A 161 -13.52 12.58 -8.21
C LEU A 161 -13.19 12.95 -9.66
N THR A 162 -14.15 12.77 -10.57
CA THR A 162 -14.09 13.34 -11.92
C THR A 162 -14.19 14.87 -11.88
N ALA A 163 -13.06 15.55 -11.63
CA ALA A 163 -13.02 17.01 -11.63
C ALA A 163 -13.42 17.59 -12.99
N LYS A 164 -13.03 16.91 -14.09
CA LYS A 164 -13.52 17.16 -15.45
C LYS A 164 -13.59 15.83 -16.20
N HIS A 165 -14.73 15.52 -16.80
CA HIS A 165 -14.92 14.35 -17.67
C HIS A 165 -14.78 14.75 -19.16
N HIS A 166 -14.97 13.83 -20.11
CA HIS A 166 -14.76 14.06 -21.55
C HIS A 166 -15.58 15.22 -22.13
N ASP A 167 -16.76 15.49 -21.56
CA ASP A 167 -17.61 16.63 -21.91
C ASP A 167 -16.93 17.99 -21.61
N GLY A 168 -15.87 18.02 -20.81
CA GLY A 168 -15.09 19.23 -20.55
C GLY A 168 -15.66 20.12 -19.44
N PHE A 169 -16.81 19.78 -18.86
CA PHE A 169 -17.41 20.57 -17.77
C PHE A 169 -16.59 20.44 -16.48
N CYS A 170 -16.07 21.55 -15.99
CA CYS A 170 -15.23 21.56 -14.78
C CYS A 170 -16.06 21.68 -13.50
N LEU A 171 -15.88 20.75 -12.56
CA LEU A 171 -16.56 20.72 -11.26
C LEU A 171 -15.99 21.71 -10.21
N TRP A 172 -15.02 22.53 -10.62
CA TRP A 172 -14.49 23.64 -9.84
C TRP A 172 -14.56 24.92 -10.67
N PRO A 173 -14.57 26.12 -10.05
CA PRO A 173 -14.61 27.39 -10.77
C PRO A 173 -13.23 27.70 -11.39
N SER A 174 -12.86 26.97 -12.45
CA SER A 174 -11.61 27.16 -13.18
C SER A 174 -11.53 28.55 -13.79
N LYS A 175 -10.35 29.18 -13.76
CA LYS A 175 -10.11 30.49 -14.41
C LYS A 175 -9.84 30.37 -15.90
N TYR A 176 -9.70 29.15 -16.43
CA TYR A 176 -9.25 28.90 -17.79
C TYR A 176 -10.37 28.47 -18.75
N THR A 177 -11.60 28.32 -18.24
CA THR A 177 -12.80 28.01 -19.03
C THR A 177 -14.08 28.48 -18.33
N ASP A 178 -15.03 28.98 -19.12
CA ASP A 178 -16.38 29.31 -18.63
C ASP A 178 -17.28 28.08 -18.53
N HIS A 179 -16.87 26.94 -19.09
CA HIS A 179 -17.63 25.68 -19.02
C HIS A 179 -17.35 24.94 -17.70
N SER A 180 -17.84 25.54 -16.63
CA SER A 180 -17.62 25.07 -15.27
C SER A 180 -18.83 25.36 -14.37
N VAL A 181 -18.77 24.88 -13.13
CA VAL A 181 -19.74 25.19 -12.07
C VAL A 181 -19.96 26.69 -11.85
N ALA A 182 -19.00 27.55 -12.22
CA ALA A 182 -19.15 29.00 -12.14
C ALA A 182 -20.27 29.54 -13.06
N SER A 183 -20.55 28.84 -14.16
CA SER A 183 -21.62 29.17 -15.12
C SER A 183 -22.94 28.44 -14.83
N SER A 184 -23.00 27.64 -13.77
CA SER A 184 -24.19 26.89 -13.37
C SER A 184 -25.00 27.66 -12.30
N PRO A 185 -26.32 27.40 -12.16
CA PRO A 185 -27.13 27.98 -11.09
C PRO A 185 -26.79 27.39 -9.72
N TRP A 186 -26.08 26.26 -9.66
CA TRP A 186 -25.73 25.60 -8.41
C TRP A 186 -24.96 26.53 -7.48
N LYS A 187 -25.47 26.70 -6.25
CA LYS A 187 -24.97 27.65 -5.25
C LYS A 187 -24.77 29.08 -5.79
N ASN A 188 -25.60 29.48 -6.76
CA ASN A 188 -25.55 30.76 -7.45
C ASN A 188 -24.21 31.00 -8.17
N GLY A 189 -23.67 29.99 -8.86
CA GLY A 189 -22.39 30.06 -9.58
C GLY A 189 -21.15 30.14 -8.68
N ARG A 190 -21.30 29.87 -7.37
CA ARG A 190 -20.21 29.90 -6.38
C ARG A 190 -19.87 28.53 -5.80
N GLY A 191 -20.45 27.47 -6.36
CA GLY A 191 -20.17 26.10 -5.95
C GLY A 191 -18.78 25.64 -6.40
N ASP A 192 -18.23 24.69 -5.66
CA ASP A 192 -16.93 24.06 -5.94
C ASP A 192 -16.97 22.63 -5.37
N VAL A 193 -17.30 21.66 -6.21
CA VAL A 193 -17.50 20.26 -5.78
C VAL A 193 -16.18 19.68 -5.29
N VAL A 194 -15.07 20.04 -5.95
CA VAL A 194 -13.72 19.60 -5.56
C VAL A 194 -13.39 20.10 -4.15
N GLN A 195 -13.65 21.38 -3.86
CA GLN A 195 -13.44 21.94 -2.52
C GLN A 195 -14.34 21.28 -1.46
N GLU A 196 -15.59 20.97 -1.78
CA GLU A 196 -16.50 20.30 -0.85
C GLU A 196 -16.04 18.89 -0.48
N LEU A 197 -15.60 18.11 -1.46
CA LEU A 197 -15.01 16.79 -1.21
C LEU A 197 -13.75 16.88 -0.37
N VAL A 198 -12.83 17.79 -0.71
CA VAL A 198 -11.57 17.98 0.03
C VAL A 198 -11.82 18.40 1.47
N ASN A 199 -12.79 19.28 1.70
CA ASN A 199 -13.15 19.70 3.05
C ASN A 199 -13.77 18.55 3.86
N ALA A 200 -14.66 17.77 3.26
CA ALA A 200 -15.27 16.61 3.90
C ALA A 200 -14.24 15.54 4.25
N ALA A 201 -13.35 15.19 3.31
CA ALA A 201 -12.30 14.20 3.53
C ALA A 201 -11.33 14.64 4.64
N ARG A 202 -10.93 15.92 4.64
CA ARG A 202 -10.08 16.50 5.69
C ARG A 202 -10.74 16.44 7.07
N ALA A 203 -12.05 16.59 7.15
CA ALA A 203 -12.78 16.58 8.41
C ALA A 203 -13.00 15.17 9.00
N HIS A 204 -12.97 14.11 8.17
CA HIS A 204 -13.25 12.74 8.61
C HIS A 204 -12.03 12.02 9.22
N GLU A 205 -10.80 12.40 8.84
CA GLU A 205 -9.58 11.59 9.03
C GLU A 205 -9.66 10.21 8.33
N GLY A 206 -8.53 9.71 7.82
CA GLY A 206 -8.44 8.38 7.17
C GLY A 206 -8.93 8.29 5.71
N ILE A 207 -9.54 9.35 5.16
CA ILE A 207 -9.91 9.44 3.74
C ILE A 207 -9.00 10.43 3.01
N ASP A 208 -8.21 9.92 2.08
CA ASP A 208 -7.42 10.73 1.15
C ASP A 208 -8.24 11.08 -0.11
N VAL A 209 -7.84 12.12 -0.84
CA VAL A 209 -8.50 12.56 -2.09
C VAL A 209 -7.59 12.36 -3.30
N GLY A 210 -8.18 11.89 -4.39
CA GLY A 210 -7.62 11.88 -5.74
C GLY A 210 -8.51 12.64 -6.72
N LEU A 211 -7.98 12.95 -7.90
CA LEU A 211 -8.72 13.66 -8.94
C LEU A 211 -8.54 13.00 -10.30
N TYR A 212 -9.60 12.95 -11.07
CA TYR A 212 -9.57 12.61 -12.49
C TYR A 212 -9.72 13.89 -13.31
N LEU A 213 -8.85 14.07 -14.30
CA LEU A 213 -8.91 15.19 -15.23
C LEU A 213 -8.80 14.63 -16.65
N SER A 214 -9.91 14.61 -17.38
CA SER A 214 -9.91 13.96 -18.70
C SER A 214 -8.92 14.63 -19.68
N PRO A 215 -7.97 13.88 -20.27
CA PRO A 215 -7.13 14.40 -21.35
C PRO A 215 -7.95 14.72 -22.60
N TRP A 216 -8.93 13.88 -22.95
CA TRP A 216 -9.87 14.16 -24.02
C TRP A 216 -10.91 15.19 -23.57
N ASP A 217 -11.07 16.26 -24.33
CA ASP A 217 -12.02 17.34 -24.06
C ASP A 217 -12.86 17.62 -25.31
N ARG A 218 -14.17 17.51 -25.16
CA ARG A 218 -15.15 17.71 -26.24
C ARG A 218 -15.69 19.14 -26.31
N HIS A 219 -15.35 19.99 -25.34
CA HIS A 219 -15.82 21.37 -25.25
C HIS A 219 -14.75 22.36 -25.72
N ASP A 220 -13.50 22.19 -25.25
CA ASP A 220 -12.49 23.22 -25.39
C ASP A 220 -11.99 23.37 -26.82
N LYS A 221 -12.07 24.60 -27.35
CA LYS A 221 -11.67 24.91 -28.75
C LYS A 221 -10.18 24.72 -29.01
N ARG A 222 -9.34 24.68 -27.97
CA ARG A 222 -7.91 24.38 -28.10
C ARG A 222 -7.67 22.90 -28.38
N TYR A 223 -8.63 22.01 -28.09
CA TYR A 223 -8.45 20.59 -28.33
C TYR A 223 -8.19 20.30 -29.81
N GLY A 224 -7.08 19.65 -30.12
CA GLY A 224 -6.54 19.47 -31.48
C GLY A 224 -5.44 20.48 -31.88
N HIS A 225 -5.18 21.47 -31.03
CA HIS A 225 -4.03 22.37 -31.13
C HIS A 225 -3.03 22.02 -30.03
N ASP A 226 -2.08 21.14 -30.37
CA ASP A 226 -1.19 20.47 -29.42
C ASP A 226 -0.62 21.42 -28.35
N LEU A 227 0.10 22.48 -28.72
CA LEU A 227 0.71 23.38 -27.75
C LEU A 227 -0.32 24.07 -26.84
N GLN A 228 -1.34 24.70 -27.43
CA GLN A 228 -2.31 25.51 -26.71
C GLN A 228 -3.16 24.67 -25.74
N TYR A 229 -3.54 23.46 -26.13
CA TYR A 229 -4.31 22.58 -25.25
C TYR A 229 -3.44 22.00 -24.12
N ASN A 230 -2.19 21.65 -24.40
CA ASN A 230 -1.27 21.20 -23.35
C ASN A 230 -0.98 22.31 -22.33
N GLU A 231 -0.79 23.55 -22.77
CA GLU A 231 -0.61 24.70 -21.86
C GLU A 231 -1.88 24.96 -21.02
N TYR A 232 -3.07 24.88 -21.63
CA TYR A 232 -4.34 24.94 -20.91
C TYR A 232 -4.47 23.85 -19.86
N TYR A 233 -4.14 22.61 -20.24
CA TYR A 233 -4.24 21.45 -19.37
C TYR A 233 -3.28 21.55 -18.17
N LEU A 234 -2.02 21.96 -18.41
CA LEU A 234 -1.04 22.26 -17.36
C LEU A 234 -1.54 23.36 -16.41
N ALA A 235 -2.22 24.37 -16.93
CA ALA A 235 -2.79 25.43 -16.11
C ALA A 235 -3.91 24.91 -15.19
N GLN A 236 -4.76 23.99 -15.67
CA GLN A 236 -5.77 23.33 -14.84
C GLN A 236 -5.14 22.40 -13.79
N LEU A 237 -4.09 21.65 -14.15
CA LEU A 237 -3.32 20.87 -13.18
C LEU A 237 -2.75 21.77 -12.07
N GLN A 238 -2.23 22.95 -12.44
CA GLN A 238 -1.72 23.92 -11.48
C GLN A 238 -2.82 24.42 -10.53
N GLU A 239 -4.04 24.69 -11.01
CA GLU A 239 -5.17 25.05 -10.14
C GLU A 239 -5.50 23.92 -9.17
N LEU A 240 -5.68 22.71 -9.69
CA LEU A 240 -6.13 21.56 -8.91
C LEU A 240 -5.11 21.17 -7.84
N LEU A 241 -3.83 21.09 -8.22
CA LEU A 241 -2.78 20.56 -7.36
C LEU A 241 -2.16 21.60 -6.40
N ASN A 242 -2.44 22.89 -6.57
CA ASN A 242 -2.04 23.92 -5.59
C ASN A 242 -3.16 24.30 -4.62
N LYS A 243 -4.41 24.38 -5.10
CA LYS A 243 -5.52 24.94 -4.31
C LYS A 243 -6.11 23.93 -3.32
N TYR A 244 -6.21 22.66 -3.71
CA TYR A 244 -7.04 21.68 -2.99
C TYR A 244 -6.27 20.82 -1.98
N GLY A 245 -5.11 21.29 -1.50
CA GLY A 245 -4.34 20.60 -0.47
C GLY A 245 -3.62 19.37 -1.01
N SER A 246 -3.57 18.29 -0.20
CA SER A 246 -2.84 17.07 -0.59
C SER A 246 -3.72 16.15 -1.42
N VAL A 247 -3.35 16.00 -2.69
CA VAL A 247 -3.95 15.03 -3.61
C VAL A 247 -3.04 13.80 -3.64
N ARG A 248 -3.60 12.61 -3.43
CA ARG A 248 -2.84 11.35 -3.36
C ARG A 248 -2.78 10.59 -4.67
N GLU A 249 -3.72 10.85 -5.56
CA GLU A 249 -3.72 10.24 -6.88
C GLU A 249 -4.31 11.19 -7.93
N ILE A 250 -3.71 11.21 -9.12
CA ILE A 250 -4.30 11.84 -10.29
C ILE A 250 -4.44 10.84 -11.43
N TRP A 251 -5.61 10.85 -12.06
CA TRP A 251 -6.02 9.86 -13.04
C TRP A 251 -6.10 10.47 -14.44
N PHE A 252 -5.30 9.95 -15.37
CA PHE A 252 -5.23 10.36 -16.76
C PHE A 252 -5.77 9.27 -17.69
N ASP A 253 -6.93 9.54 -18.28
CA ASP A 253 -7.62 8.61 -19.17
C ASP A 253 -6.95 8.44 -20.54
N GLY A 254 -6.92 7.21 -21.03
CA GLY A 254 -6.54 6.87 -22.40
C GLY A 254 -7.69 6.89 -23.41
N ALA A 255 -8.95 6.95 -22.97
CA ALA A 255 -10.13 6.90 -23.81
C ALA A 255 -10.24 8.12 -24.74
N LYS A 256 -10.56 7.83 -26.01
CA LYS A 256 -10.71 8.84 -27.06
C LYS A 256 -11.72 8.36 -28.10
N GLY A 257 -12.67 9.23 -28.47
CA GLY A 257 -13.64 8.94 -29.53
C GLY A 257 -12.99 8.72 -30.91
N SER A 258 -13.66 7.98 -31.78
CA SER A 258 -13.13 7.60 -33.11
C SER A 258 -13.05 8.73 -34.13
N ASN A 259 -13.80 9.83 -33.94
CA ASN A 259 -13.90 10.96 -34.87
C ASN A 259 -13.59 12.30 -34.17
N VAL A 260 -12.45 12.38 -33.50
CA VAL A 260 -12.05 13.60 -32.78
C VAL A 260 -10.74 14.17 -33.37
N PRO A 261 -10.44 15.47 -33.17
CA PRO A 261 -9.19 16.05 -33.63
C PRO A 261 -7.97 15.23 -33.20
N ASN A 262 -6.97 15.16 -34.09
CA ASN A 262 -5.69 14.59 -33.69
C ASN A 262 -5.09 15.46 -32.58
N MET A 263 -4.58 14.83 -31.53
CA MET A 263 -4.12 15.53 -30.34
C MET A 263 -2.96 14.74 -29.74
N SER A 264 -1.82 15.41 -29.57
CA SER A 264 -0.63 14.85 -28.92
C SER A 264 -0.51 15.39 -27.50
N TYR A 265 -0.65 14.53 -26.50
CA TYR A 265 -0.51 14.94 -25.10
C TYR A 265 0.96 14.94 -24.67
N TYR A 266 1.40 16.02 -24.03
CA TYR A 266 2.75 16.17 -23.50
C TYR A 266 2.85 15.54 -22.10
N PHE A 267 2.51 14.25 -22.02
CA PHE A 267 2.43 13.51 -20.75
C PHE A 267 3.71 13.62 -19.90
N SER A 268 4.89 13.66 -20.53
CA SER A 268 6.15 13.86 -19.80
C SER A 268 6.19 15.18 -19.02
N ASP A 269 5.71 16.27 -19.63
CA ASP A 269 5.65 17.58 -18.99
C ASP A 269 4.54 17.61 -17.93
N TRP A 270 3.40 16.99 -18.21
CA TRP A 270 2.30 16.87 -17.26
C TRP A 270 2.73 16.12 -16.00
N PHE A 271 3.36 14.95 -16.16
CA PHE A 271 3.84 14.15 -15.04
C PHE A 271 4.92 14.88 -14.23
N SER A 272 5.81 15.61 -14.92
CA SER A 272 6.85 16.42 -14.26
C SER A 272 6.24 17.51 -13.38
N MET A 273 5.29 18.29 -13.91
CA MET A 273 4.58 19.32 -13.14
C MET A 273 3.80 18.71 -11.97
N VAL A 274 3.11 17.59 -12.19
CA VAL A 274 2.37 16.90 -11.12
C VAL A 274 3.30 16.51 -9.97
N LYS A 275 4.49 15.95 -10.26
CA LYS A 275 5.46 15.56 -9.23
C LYS A 275 6.13 16.77 -8.55
N GLU A 276 6.31 17.87 -9.27
CA GLU A 276 6.79 19.14 -8.70
C GLU A 276 5.79 19.71 -7.69
N LEU A 277 4.50 19.73 -8.05
CA LEU A 277 3.44 20.28 -7.21
C LEU A 277 3.07 19.36 -6.03
N GLN A 278 3.12 18.04 -6.23
CA GLN A 278 2.68 17.04 -5.25
C GLN A 278 3.62 15.83 -5.26
N THR A 279 4.74 15.89 -4.55
CA THR A 279 5.78 14.84 -4.60
C THR A 279 5.30 13.44 -4.19
N SER A 280 4.29 13.33 -3.31
CA SER A 280 3.75 12.05 -2.84
C SER A 280 2.57 11.50 -3.66
N ILE A 281 2.15 12.19 -4.73
CA ILE A 281 1.02 11.78 -5.56
C ILE A 281 1.38 10.56 -6.40
N ASN A 282 0.45 9.63 -6.55
CA ASN A 282 0.54 8.61 -7.59
C ASN A 282 -0.14 9.10 -8.87
N ILE A 283 0.44 8.78 -10.00
CA ILE A 283 -0.10 9.10 -11.31
C ILE A 283 -0.55 7.80 -11.97
N PHE A 284 -1.86 7.72 -12.20
CA PHE A 284 -2.45 6.71 -13.05
C PHE A 284 -2.49 7.19 -14.50
N SER A 285 -2.11 6.30 -15.40
CA SER A 285 -2.63 6.24 -16.77
C SER A 285 -2.63 4.78 -17.21
N ASP A 286 -3.14 4.47 -18.41
CA ASP A 286 -3.02 3.13 -18.99
C ASP A 286 -1.60 2.55 -18.90
N ALA A 287 -0.58 3.41 -19.00
CA ALA A 287 0.84 3.05 -19.04
C ALA A 287 1.68 3.57 -17.86
N GLY A 288 1.07 4.16 -16.83
CA GLY A 288 1.79 4.74 -15.68
C GLY A 288 1.98 6.26 -15.72
N PRO A 289 2.92 6.83 -14.96
CA PRO A 289 4.19 6.23 -14.55
C PRO A 289 4.20 5.51 -13.20
N ASP A 290 3.19 5.69 -12.33
CA ASP A 290 3.19 5.07 -11.00
C ASP A 290 2.20 3.91 -10.88
N VAL A 291 1.05 3.99 -11.55
CA VAL A 291 0.00 2.97 -11.53
C VAL A 291 -0.49 2.75 -12.97
N ARG A 292 -0.71 1.49 -13.36
CA ARG A 292 -1.23 1.13 -14.69
C ARG A 292 -2.68 0.64 -14.62
N TRP A 293 -3.37 0.80 -15.74
CA TRP A 293 -4.62 0.10 -16.00
C TRP A 293 -4.41 -1.42 -16.05
N VAL A 294 -5.39 -2.20 -15.56
CA VAL A 294 -5.36 -3.67 -15.62
C VAL A 294 -5.73 -4.24 -17.00
N GLY A 295 -6.19 -3.41 -17.93
CA GLY A 295 -6.55 -3.85 -19.29
C GLY A 295 -8.03 -4.21 -19.50
N ASN A 296 -8.90 -3.96 -18.50
CA ASN A 296 -10.36 -4.06 -18.65
C ASN A 296 -11.09 -3.30 -17.54
N GLU A 297 -12.32 -2.88 -17.81
CA GLU A 297 -13.22 -2.21 -16.85
C GLU A 297 -14.16 -3.19 -16.10
N LYS A 298 -13.85 -4.49 -16.13
CA LYS A 298 -14.59 -5.51 -15.35
C LYS A 298 -14.03 -5.67 -13.95
N GLY A 299 -12.95 -4.95 -13.62
CA GLY A 299 -12.24 -5.06 -12.36
C GLY A 299 -11.48 -6.38 -12.20
N PHE A 300 -11.01 -7.00 -13.29
CA PHE A 300 -10.38 -8.32 -13.25
C PHE A 300 -8.91 -8.30 -13.67
N ALA A 301 -8.04 -8.71 -12.75
CA ALA A 301 -6.68 -9.12 -13.04
C ALA A 301 -6.61 -10.59 -13.46
N GLY A 302 -5.62 -10.90 -14.28
CA GLY A 302 -5.29 -12.26 -14.69
C GLY A 302 -4.90 -13.12 -13.50
N SER A 303 -4.93 -14.45 -13.68
CA SER A 303 -4.46 -15.37 -12.62
C SER A 303 -2.98 -15.17 -12.28
N THR A 304 -2.23 -14.56 -13.20
CA THR A 304 -0.88 -14.01 -13.02
C THR A 304 -0.97 -12.49 -13.13
N CYS A 305 -0.41 -11.77 -12.16
CA CYS A 305 -0.29 -10.32 -12.19
C CYS A 305 1.03 -9.90 -11.53
N TRP A 306 2.00 -9.51 -12.35
CA TRP A 306 3.25 -8.89 -11.92
C TRP A 306 3.05 -7.39 -11.75
N SER A 307 3.54 -6.84 -10.64
CA SER A 307 3.70 -5.39 -10.50
C SER A 307 4.89 -4.87 -11.34
N THR A 308 5.81 -5.76 -11.69
CA THR A 308 6.91 -5.46 -12.61
C THR A 308 6.41 -5.47 -14.06
N ILE A 309 6.83 -4.49 -14.87
CA ILE A 309 6.52 -4.40 -16.31
C ILE A 309 7.61 -3.61 -17.04
N ASN A 310 7.69 -3.70 -18.36
CA ASN A 310 8.56 -2.83 -19.15
C ASN A 310 7.76 -1.64 -19.69
N ARG A 311 7.94 -0.46 -19.10
CA ARG A 311 7.19 0.75 -19.49
C ARG A 311 7.50 1.22 -20.91
N THR A 312 8.70 0.95 -21.44
CA THR A 312 9.05 1.31 -22.83
C THR A 312 8.25 0.55 -23.88
N SER A 313 7.58 -0.54 -23.48
CA SER A 313 6.69 -1.32 -24.33
C SER A 313 5.22 -0.88 -24.23
N LEU A 314 4.93 0.14 -23.42
CA LEU A 314 3.58 0.64 -23.17
C LEU A 314 3.36 1.99 -23.85
N SER A 315 2.11 2.25 -24.22
CA SER A 315 1.65 3.56 -24.64
C SER A 315 0.21 3.78 -24.18
N ILE A 316 -0.09 5.01 -23.78
CA ILE A 316 -1.43 5.39 -23.29
C ILE A 316 -2.44 5.34 -24.43
N GLY A 317 -3.65 4.81 -24.18
CA GLY A 317 -4.71 4.66 -25.17
C GLY A 317 -4.50 3.52 -26.17
N ASN A 318 -3.52 2.64 -25.95
CA ASN A 318 -3.22 1.56 -26.88
C ASN A 318 -3.96 0.26 -26.50
N GLY A 319 -5.03 -0.05 -27.21
CA GLY A 319 -5.80 -1.28 -26.98
C GLY A 319 -5.07 -2.60 -27.31
N SER A 320 -3.91 -2.58 -27.97
CA SER A 320 -3.17 -3.80 -28.33
C SER A 320 -2.33 -4.40 -27.19
N ILE A 321 -2.14 -3.66 -26.10
CA ILE A 321 -1.28 -4.08 -24.97
C ILE A 321 -2.06 -4.60 -23.77
N VAL A 322 -3.38 -4.76 -23.87
CA VAL A 322 -4.28 -5.13 -22.76
C VAL A 322 -3.85 -6.41 -22.03
N ASP A 323 -3.43 -7.45 -22.76
CA ASP A 323 -2.99 -8.71 -22.15
C ASP A 323 -1.68 -8.54 -21.34
N TYR A 324 -0.78 -7.69 -21.83
CA TYR A 324 0.48 -7.37 -21.18
C TYR A 324 0.25 -6.48 -19.94
N LEU A 325 -0.69 -5.53 -20.01
CA LEU A 325 -1.16 -4.75 -18.86
C LEU A 325 -1.77 -5.65 -17.77
N ASN A 326 -2.61 -6.60 -18.17
CA ASN A 326 -3.30 -7.52 -17.26
C ASN A 326 -2.33 -8.44 -16.51
N THR A 327 -1.31 -8.94 -17.21
CA THR A 327 -0.38 -9.94 -16.68
C THR A 327 0.86 -9.33 -16.03
N GLY A 328 1.36 -8.21 -16.55
CA GLY A 328 2.69 -7.69 -16.26
C GLY A 328 3.82 -8.62 -16.75
N ASP A 329 5.05 -8.34 -16.33
CA ASP A 329 6.24 -9.04 -16.78
C ASP A 329 7.24 -9.30 -15.65
N SER A 330 7.54 -10.58 -15.40
CA SER A 330 8.55 -11.00 -14.40
C SER A 330 9.98 -10.49 -14.67
N LYS A 331 10.26 -10.02 -15.89
CA LYS A 331 11.52 -9.41 -16.33
C LYS A 331 11.40 -7.90 -16.54
N GLY A 332 10.24 -7.31 -16.21
CA GLY A 332 10.00 -5.89 -16.31
C GLY A 332 10.99 -5.07 -15.48
N THR A 333 11.36 -3.91 -16.01
CA THR A 333 12.35 -2.99 -15.45
C THR A 333 11.74 -1.94 -14.52
N ASP A 334 10.42 -1.77 -14.58
CA ASP A 334 9.67 -0.73 -13.88
C ASP A 334 8.69 -1.37 -12.88
N TRP A 335 8.55 -0.79 -11.69
CA TRP A 335 7.49 -1.16 -10.75
C TRP A 335 6.27 -0.29 -11.04
N LEU A 336 5.23 -0.91 -11.58
CA LEU A 336 4.03 -0.24 -12.06
C LEU A 336 2.81 -1.12 -11.78
N PRO A 337 2.33 -1.21 -10.54
CA PRO A 337 1.26 -2.13 -10.16
C PRO A 337 -0.05 -1.79 -10.88
N ALA A 338 -0.91 -2.81 -11.03
CA ALA A 338 -2.18 -2.69 -11.74
C ALA A 338 -3.31 -2.25 -10.82
N GLU A 339 -4.10 -1.31 -11.31
CA GLU A 339 -5.38 -0.89 -10.77
C GLU A 339 -6.52 -1.51 -11.57
N CYS A 340 -7.47 -2.11 -10.86
CA CYS A 340 -8.68 -2.71 -11.40
C CYS A 340 -9.83 -1.73 -11.22
N ASP A 341 -10.20 -1.02 -12.27
CA ASP A 341 -11.32 -0.09 -12.27
C ASP A 341 -12.62 -0.78 -12.71
N VAL A 342 -13.72 -0.49 -12.02
CA VAL A 342 -15.07 -1.00 -12.35
C VAL A 342 -16.16 -0.22 -11.61
N SER A 343 -17.33 -0.07 -12.23
CA SER A 343 -18.51 0.53 -11.58
C SER A 343 -19.33 -0.47 -10.77
N ILE A 344 -19.91 0.01 -9.66
CA ILE A 344 -20.96 -0.70 -8.91
C ILE A 344 -22.22 -0.90 -9.77
N ARG A 345 -22.43 -0.07 -10.79
CA ARG A 345 -23.54 -0.10 -11.76
C ARG A 345 -23.02 -0.51 -13.14
N GLU A 346 -23.90 -0.62 -14.15
CA GLU A 346 -23.44 -0.92 -15.52
C GLU A 346 -22.69 0.28 -16.09
N GLY A 347 -23.24 1.50 -15.95
CA GLY A 347 -22.58 2.74 -16.31
C GLY A 347 -21.65 3.30 -15.23
N TRP A 348 -20.78 4.22 -15.64
CA TRP A 348 -19.94 5.03 -14.77
C TRP A 348 -20.75 6.15 -14.14
N PHE A 349 -21.60 6.85 -14.88
CA PHE A 349 -22.51 7.85 -14.32
C PHE A 349 -23.77 7.21 -13.75
N TRP A 350 -24.49 7.97 -12.92
CA TRP A 350 -25.71 7.46 -12.33
C TRP A 350 -26.86 7.51 -13.34
N HIS A 351 -27.45 6.34 -13.59
CA HIS A 351 -28.67 6.18 -14.36
C HIS A 351 -29.80 5.66 -13.49
N LYS A 352 -30.99 6.28 -13.59
CA LYS A 352 -32.18 5.87 -12.81
C LYS A 352 -32.63 4.44 -13.14
N SER A 353 -32.40 3.99 -14.37
CA SER A 353 -32.75 2.66 -14.87
C SER A 353 -31.86 1.55 -14.31
N GLU A 354 -30.71 1.90 -13.73
CA GLU A 354 -29.71 0.93 -13.28
C GLU A 354 -29.84 0.60 -11.80
N SER A 355 -29.25 -0.53 -11.40
CA SER A 355 -29.18 -0.99 -10.02
C SER A 355 -27.78 -1.50 -9.72
N PRO A 356 -27.34 -1.48 -8.45
CA PRO A 356 -26.00 -1.93 -8.10
C PRO A 356 -25.86 -3.46 -8.28
N LYS A 357 -24.71 -3.87 -8.81
CA LYS A 357 -24.28 -5.27 -9.01
C LYS A 357 -24.44 -6.08 -7.74
N ARG A 358 -24.94 -7.32 -7.88
CA ARG A 358 -25.22 -8.27 -6.78
C ARG A 358 -23.98 -8.52 -5.92
N LEU A 359 -24.17 -8.78 -4.62
CA LEU A 359 -23.08 -9.06 -3.67
C LEU A 359 -22.12 -10.17 -4.18
N SER A 360 -22.65 -11.25 -4.75
CA SER A 360 -21.84 -12.34 -5.31
C SER A 360 -20.91 -11.90 -6.43
N VAL A 361 -21.36 -10.94 -7.26
CA VAL A 361 -20.56 -10.33 -8.33
C VAL A 361 -19.47 -9.44 -7.73
N LEU A 362 -19.80 -8.65 -6.70
CA LEU A 362 -18.82 -7.78 -6.03
C LEU A 362 -17.72 -8.59 -5.32
N LEU A 363 -18.08 -9.68 -4.65
CA LEU A 363 -17.11 -10.60 -4.07
C LEU A 363 -16.24 -11.25 -5.15
N ASP A 364 -16.82 -11.66 -6.28
CA ASP A 364 -16.05 -12.21 -7.39
C ASP A 364 -15.04 -11.20 -7.97
N ILE A 365 -15.43 -9.93 -8.10
CA ILE A 365 -14.54 -8.82 -8.45
C ILE A 365 -13.42 -8.68 -7.42
N TYR A 366 -13.73 -8.65 -6.12
CA TYR A 366 -12.72 -8.53 -5.06
C TYR A 366 -11.66 -9.65 -5.12
N TYR A 367 -12.09 -10.90 -5.27
CA TYR A 367 -11.17 -12.03 -5.42
C TYR A 367 -10.37 -12.02 -6.72
N LYS A 368 -10.88 -11.36 -7.77
CA LYS A 368 -10.21 -11.23 -9.07
C LYS A 368 -9.41 -9.92 -9.23
N SER A 369 -9.41 -9.04 -8.24
CA SER A 369 -8.64 -7.79 -8.19
C SER A 369 -7.69 -7.80 -6.99
N VAL A 370 -8.16 -7.41 -5.81
CA VAL A 370 -7.42 -7.42 -4.53
C VAL A 370 -6.82 -8.80 -4.26
N GLY A 371 -7.59 -9.85 -4.51
CA GLY A 371 -7.13 -11.23 -4.40
C GLY A 371 -6.04 -11.65 -5.39
N ARG A 372 -5.64 -10.78 -6.31
CA ARG A 372 -4.68 -11.04 -7.40
C ARG A 372 -3.67 -9.90 -7.56
N ASN A 373 -3.19 -9.31 -6.46
CA ASN A 373 -2.13 -8.31 -6.44
C ASN A 373 -2.50 -6.94 -7.07
N CYS A 374 -3.77 -6.56 -7.04
CA CYS A 374 -4.23 -5.26 -7.54
C CYS A 374 -4.90 -4.43 -6.45
N VAL A 375 -5.01 -3.11 -6.68
CA VAL A 375 -6.00 -2.27 -5.99
C VAL A 375 -7.27 -2.25 -6.82
N LEU A 376 -8.43 -2.28 -6.16
CA LEU A 376 -9.74 -2.16 -6.78
C LEU A 376 -10.23 -0.71 -6.66
N LEU A 377 -10.30 -0.03 -7.81
CA LEU A 377 -10.95 1.28 -7.96
C LEU A 377 -12.42 1.08 -8.28
N PHE A 378 -13.27 1.32 -7.29
CA PHE A 378 -14.69 0.99 -7.36
C PHE A 378 -15.54 2.24 -7.53
N ASN A 379 -16.17 2.41 -8.70
CA ASN A 379 -16.99 3.58 -8.99
C ASN A 379 -18.38 3.50 -8.34
N VAL A 380 -18.80 4.60 -7.70
CA VAL A 380 -20.09 4.75 -7.03
C VAL A 380 -20.67 6.13 -7.37
N PRO A 381 -21.52 6.24 -8.40
CA PRO A 381 -21.90 7.55 -8.92
C PRO A 381 -23.01 8.21 -8.07
N PRO A 382 -22.83 9.48 -7.64
CA PRO A 382 -23.90 10.28 -7.09
C PRO A 382 -25.02 10.51 -8.11
N ASN A 383 -26.27 10.54 -7.64
CA ASN A 383 -27.44 10.77 -8.47
C ASN A 383 -27.69 12.27 -8.73
N THR A 384 -28.78 12.60 -9.43
CA THR A 384 -29.15 13.99 -9.79
C THR A 384 -29.42 14.92 -8.61
N THR A 385 -29.66 14.39 -7.41
CA THR A 385 -29.77 15.22 -6.18
C THR A 385 -28.40 15.64 -5.65
N GLY A 386 -27.33 14.92 -6.04
CA GLY A 386 -25.98 15.07 -5.51
C GLY A 386 -25.63 14.10 -4.37
N LEU A 387 -26.39 13.02 -4.20
CA LEU A 387 -26.18 12.01 -3.14
C LEU A 387 -25.89 10.63 -3.74
N ILE A 388 -25.10 9.81 -3.04
CA ILE A 388 -25.02 8.38 -3.36
C ILE A 388 -26.38 7.75 -2.97
N SER A 389 -26.98 7.02 -3.92
CA SER A 389 -28.32 6.46 -3.75
C SER A 389 -28.38 5.43 -2.61
N GLU A 390 -29.50 5.38 -1.87
CA GLU A 390 -29.67 4.45 -0.74
C GLU A 390 -29.41 2.97 -1.11
N ASN A 391 -29.83 2.56 -2.31
CA ASN A 391 -29.57 1.20 -2.81
C ASN A 391 -28.06 0.90 -2.95
N ASP A 392 -27.27 1.90 -3.37
CA ASP A 392 -25.83 1.75 -3.53
C ASP A 392 -25.15 1.74 -2.16
N VAL A 393 -25.58 2.63 -1.25
CA VAL A 393 -25.14 2.64 0.15
C VAL A 393 -25.39 1.29 0.81
N GLN A 394 -26.59 0.72 0.66
CA GLN A 394 -26.91 -0.58 1.24
C GLN A 394 -26.06 -1.69 0.64
N ARG A 395 -25.85 -1.70 -0.69
CA ARG A 395 -25.01 -2.72 -1.33
C ARG A 395 -23.55 -2.61 -0.89
N LEU A 396 -23.02 -1.41 -0.67
CA LEU A 396 -21.69 -1.20 -0.12
C LEU A 396 -21.57 -1.72 1.32
N LYS A 397 -22.61 -1.51 2.14
CA LYS A 397 -22.68 -2.09 3.50
C LYS A 397 -22.70 -3.62 3.47
N ASP A 398 -23.48 -4.22 2.58
CA ASP A 398 -23.51 -5.67 2.39
C ASP A 398 -22.12 -6.20 1.98
N PHE A 399 -21.45 -5.49 1.06
CA PHE A 399 -20.13 -5.85 0.56
C PHE A 399 -19.05 -5.77 1.63
N ARG A 400 -18.97 -4.64 2.36
CA ARG A 400 -18.03 -4.48 3.48
C ARG A 400 -18.29 -5.50 4.57
N GLY A 401 -19.54 -5.69 4.97
CA GLY A 401 -19.93 -6.68 5.97
C GLY A 401 -19.57 -8.12 5.55
N ALA A 402 -19.64 -8.44 4.26
CA ALA A 402 -19.18 -9.72 3.75
C ALA A 402 -17.66 -9.88 3.87
N ILE A 403 -16.87 -8.88 3.46
CA ILE A 403 -15.40 -8.89 3.59
C ILE A 403 -15.01 -9.01 5.08
N ASP A 404 -15.63 -8.22 5.97
CA ASP A 404 -15.38 -8.30 7.41
C ASP A 404 -15.69 -9.69 7.97
N THR A 405 -16.80 -10.29 7.56
CA THR A 405 -17.17 -11.65 7.99
C THR A 405 -16.13 -12.67 7.54
N ILE A 406 -15.70 -12.62 6.26
CA ILE A 406 -14.73 -13.54 5.67
C ILE A 406 -13.40 -13.48 6.43
N PHE A 407 -12.91 -12.28 6.73
CA PHE A 407 -11.57 -12.06 7.30
C PHE A 407 -11.58 -11.82 8.82
N SER A 408 -12.73 -11.94 9.48
CA SER A 408 -12.91 -11.72 10.93
C SER A 408 -12.03 -12.62 11.81
N THR A 409 -11.63 -13.78 11.32
CA THR A 409 -10.79 -14.72 12.05
C THR A 409 -9.77 -15.33 11.11
N ASN A 410 -8.50 -15.26 11.48
CA ASN A 410 -7.43 -16.03 10.85
C ASN A 410 -7.25 -17.35 11.61
N LEU A 411 -7.75 -18.44 11.05
CA LEU A 411 -7.69 -19.76 11.69
C LEU A 411 -6.25 -20.27 11.85
N ALA A 412 -5.29 -19.74 11.07
CA ALA A 412 -3.89 -20.13 11.12
C ALA A 412 -3.19 -19.73 12.43
N GLU A 413 -3.68 -18.68 13.12
CA GLU A 413 -3.12 -18.18 14.39
C GLU A 413 -3.20 -19.20 15.53
N SER A 414 -4.14 -20.14 15.44
CA SER A 414 -4.32 -21.22 16.42
C SER A 414 -3.40 -22.43 16.17
N CYS A 415 -2.60 -22.42 15.10
CA CYS A 415 -1.83 -23.57 14.64
C CYS A 415 -0.35 -23.43 14.98
N PHE A 416 0.32 -24.57 15.15
CA PHE A 416 1.77 -24.62 15.20
C PHE A 416 2.32 -24.41 13.78
N VAL A 417 3.19 -23.42 13.60
CA VAL A 417 3.81 -23.12 12.31
C VAL A 417 5.26 -23.61 12.26
N ARG A 418 5.65 -24.18 11.11
CA ARG A 418 7.03 -24.55 10.81
C ARG A 418 7.32 -24.34 9.33
N ALA A 419 8.59 -24.25 8.97
CA ALA A 419 9.03 -24.13 7.58
C ALA A 419 10.10 -25.17 7.23
N SER A 420 10.40 -25.28 5.93
CA SER A 420 11.49 -26.13 5.44
C SER A 420 12.85 -25.70 5.98
N SER A 421 13.06 -24.39 6.13
CA SER A 421 14.23 -23.80 6.74
C SER A 421 13.95 -22.34 7.16
N GLN A 422 14.86 -21.78 7.96
CA GLN A 422 14.82 -20.40 8.42
C GLN A 422 16.21 -19.78 8.29
N ARG A 423 16.28 -18.62 7.65
CA ARG A 423 17.49 -17.81 7.57
C ARG A 423 17.92 -17.39 8.97
N GLY A 424 19.20 -17.61 9.29
CA GLY A 424 19.75 -17.36 10.63
C GLY A 424 19.57 -18.51 11.63
N GLY A 425 18.90 -19.61 11.25
CA GLY A 425 18.59 -20.69 12.18
C GLY A 425 17.48 -20.32 13.17
N GLU A 426 17.31 -21.10 14.24
CA GLU A 426 16.26 -20.89 15.26
C GLU A 426 16.39 -19.53 15.98
N ASP A 427 17.61 -18.99 16.05
CA ASP A 427 17.91 -17.69 16.67
C ASP A 427 17.80 -16.50 15.67
N GLY A 428 17.41 -16.74 14.41
CA GLY A 428 17.33 -15.71 13.37
C GLY A 428 15.97 -15.01 13.30
N ASP A 429 15.94 -13.73 12.93
CA ASP A 429 14.71 -12.90 12.88
C ASP A 429 13.74 -13.20 11.70
N PHE A 430 13.95 -14.29 10.93
CA PHE A 430 13.21 -14.61 9.69
C PHE A 430 12.38 -15.89 9.80
N GLY A 431 11.87 -16.18 10.99
CA GLY A 431 11.15 -17.41 11.29
C GLY A 431 9.76 -17.51 10.67
N PRO A 432 9.20 -18.73 10.64
CA PRO A 432 7.87 -18.98 10.09
C PRO A 432 6.74 -18.28 10.88
N GLU A 433 6.95 -17.96 12.16
CA GLU A 433 6.01 -17.23 13.02
C GLU A 433 5.71 -15.81 12.52
N ASN A 434 6.65 -15.19 11.81
CA ASN A 434 6.48 -13.85 11.24
C ASN A 434 5.32 -13.77 10.23
N VAL A 435 4.84 -14.90 9.68
CA VAL A 435 3.69 -14.87 8.76
C VAL A 435 2.34 -14.75 9.47
N LEU A 436 2.34 -14.74 10.80
CA LEU A 436 1.17 -14.65 11.67
C LEU A 436 1.17 -13.36 12.53
N ASP A 437 2.17 -12.48 12.41
CA ASP A 437 2.35 -11.32 13.29
C ASP A 437 1.60 -10.05 12.85
N GLY A 438 0.64 -10.21 11.94
CA GLY A 438 -0.11 -9.13 11.30
C GLY A 438 0.19 -9.04 9.80
N ASP A 439 -0.50 -8.17 9.08
CA ASP A 439 -0.29 -7.99 7.63
C ASP A 439 0.87 -7.02 7.34
N HIS A 440 1.96 -7.12 8.11
CA HIS A 440 3.09 -6.22 8.03
C HIS A 440 4.04 -6.59 6.90
N LEU A 441 4.45 -5.64 6.06
CA LEU A 441 5.37 -5.91 4.95
C LEU A 441 6.84 -6.10 5.36
N TRP A 442 7.19 -5.79 6.61
CA TRP A 442 8.57 -5.68 7.09
C TRP A 442 8.99 -6.79 8.04
N THR A 443 8.04 -7.60 8.51
CA THR A 443 8.26 -8.88 9.17
C THR A 443 7.89 -9.98 8.17
N TYR A 444 8.75 -10.98 8.02
CA TYR A 444 8.53 -12.03 7.03
C TYR A 444 9.34 -13.28 7.33
N TRP A 445 8.84 -14.41 6.85
CA TRP A 445 9.62 -15.62 6.74
C TRP A 445 10.57 -15.55 5.55
N ALA A 446 11.80 -16.01 5.75
CA ALA A 446 12.77 -16.28 4.68
C ALA A 446 13.47 -17.63 4.90
N PRO A 447 13.56 -18.50 3.90
CA PRO A 447 14.34 -19.73 4.00
C PRO A 447 15.85 -19.43 3.99
N LYS A 448 16.66 -20.44 4.34
CA LYS A 448 18.13 -20.36 4.24
C LYS A 448 18.56 -20.09 2.80
N ASP A 449 19.74 -19.49 2.64
CA ASP A 449 20.30 -19.09 1.34
C ASP A 449 20.75 -20.23 0.45
N GLU A 450 20.86 -21.43 1.01
CA GLU A 450 21.17 -22.62 0.24
C GLU A 450 20.04 -22.88 -0.76
N GLU A 451 20.41 -23.19 -2.01
CA GLU A 451 19.51 -23.51 -3.13
C GLU A 451 18.69 -24.78 -2.88
N SER A 452 17.89 -24.79 -1.80
CA SER A 452 16.84 -25.77 -1.59
C SER A 452 15.68 -25.40 -2.51
N GLU A 453 15.44 -26.24 -3.51
CA GLU A 453 14.24 -26.16 -4.34
C GLU A 453 12.94 -26.49 -3.56
N ASP A 454 13.05 -26.96 -2.29
CA ASP A 454 11.90 -27.33 -1.45
C ASP A 454 11.62 -26.27 -0.36
N ASN A 455 11.10 -25.12 -0.79
CA ASN A 455 10.68 -24.03 0.11
C ASN A 455 9.20 -24.17 0.48
N TRP A 456 8.90 -24.33 1.77
CA TRP A 456 7.51 -24.44 2.23
C TRP A 456 7.31 -23.92 3.66
N ILE A 457 6.08 -23.47 3.92
CA ILE A 457 5.54 -23.19 5.27
C ILE A 457 4.37 -24.13 5.53
N GLU A 458 4.31 -24.69 6.73
CA GLU A 458 3.27 -25.62 7.16
C GLU A 458 2.66 -25.19 8.50
N PHE A 459 1.33 -25.22 8.54
CA PHE A 459 0.52 -25.05 9.73
C PHE A 459 -0.02 -26.40 10.14
N LYS A 460 0.25 -26.79 11.39
CA LYS A 460 -0.30 -27.99 12.01
C LYS A 460 -1.18 -27.58 13.18
N CYS A 461 -2.47 -27.83 13.04
CA CYS A 461 -3.48 -27.46 14.01
C CYS A 461 -3.89 -28.70 14.83
N ILE A 462 -4.26 -28.49 16.10
CA ILE A 462 -4.76 -29.58 16.97
C ILE A 462 -6.08 -30.09 16.40
N ASP A 463 -7.00 -29.17 16.13
CA ASP A 463 -8.31 -29.47 15.57
C ASP A 463 -8.32 -29.43 14.04
N LYS A 464 -9.30 -30.12 13.45
CA LYS A 464 -9.58 -30.00 12.01
C LYS A 464 -10.16 -28.63 11.73
N LEU A 465 -9.39 -27.79 11.04
CA LEU A 465 -9.86 -26.49 10.56
C LEU A 465 -10.92 -26.68 9.48
N ARG A 466 -11.84 -25.72 9.39
CA ARG A 466 -12.86 -25.62 8.34
C ARG A 466 -12.73 -24.26 7.65
N PHE A 467 -12.27 -24.26 6.41
CA PHE A 467 -11.97 -23.03 5.66
C PHE A 467 -12.16 -23.23 4.16
N ASN A 468 -12.22 -22.14 3.40
CA ASN A 468 -12.31 -22.15 1.92
C ASN A 468 -11.58 -20.96 1.27
N VAL A 469 -10.88 -20.14 2.06
CA VAL A 469 -10.07 -19.02 1.58
C VAL A 469 -8.66 -19.14 2.18
N ILE A 470 -7.64 -19.05 1.33
CA ILE A 470 -6.24 -18.95 1.76
C ILE A 470 -5.69 -17.61 1.28
N ARG A 471 -5.15 -16.82 2.21
CA ARG A 471 -4.44 -15.56 1.94
C ARG A 471 -2.93 -15.81 1.99
N ILE A 472 -2.19 -15.27 1.03
CA ILE A 472 -0.73 -15.27 1.00
C ILE A 472 -0.28 -13.87 0.58
N GLN A 473 0.74 -13.33 1.23
CA GLN A 473 1.26 -11.98 0.98
C GLN A 473 2.80 -11.98 1.02
N GLU A 474 3.43 -11.35 0.03
CA GLU A 474 4.89 -11.18 -0.03
C GLU A 474 5.34 -9.88 0.65
N ALA A 475 6.58 -9.85 1.11
CA ALA A 475 7.27 -8.64 1.55
C ALA A 475 7.67 -7.77 0.34
N ILE A 476 6.67 -7.19 -0.36
CA ILE A 476 6.88 -6.49 -1.65
C ILE A 476 7.77 -5.25 -1.57
N GLY A 477 8.01 -4.69 -0.38
CA GLY A 477 9.02 -3.66 -0.16
C GLY A 477 10.44 -4.11 -0.52
N LEU A 478 10.67 -5.42 -0.63
CA LEU A 478 11.91 -6.05 -1.08
C LEU A 478 11.79 -6.67 -2.48
N GLY A 479 10.76 -6.31 -3.25
CA GLY A 479 10.46 -6.77 -4.60
C GLY A 479 9.59 -8.02 -4.65
N GLN A 480 8.88 -8.21 -5.77
CA GLN A 480 7.97 -9.34 -6.01
C GLN A 480 8.72 -10.56 -6.55
N ARG A 481 8.58 -11.74 -5.93
CA ARG A 481 9.47 -12.89 -6.14
C ARG A 481 8.75 -14.13 -6.65
N ILE A 482 7.66 -14.54 -6.01
CA ILE A 482 7.03 -15.84 -6.23
C ILE A 482 6.45 -15.93 -7.65
N LYS A 483 6.84 -16.97 -8.40
CA LYS A 483 6.36 -17.26 -9.77
C LYS A 483 5.33 -18.38 -9.79
N GLN A 484 5.43 -19.33 -8.87
CA GLN A 484 4.54 -20.49 -8.81
C GLN A 484 4.52 -21.07 -7.38
N HIS A 485 3.32 -21.41 -6.91
CA HIS A 485 3.11 -22.04 -5.61
C HIS A 485 1.93 -23.01 -5.63
N GLU A 486 1.89 -23.90 -4.64
CA GLU A 486 0.77 -24.82 -4.40
C GLU A 486 0.38 -24.80 -2.93
N VAL A 487 -0.91 -25.05 -2.66
CA VAL A 487 -1.45 -25.23 -1.31
C VAL A 487 -1.96 -26.65 -1.17
N HIS A 488 -1.53 -27.33 -0.11
CA HIS A 488 -1.88 -28.70 0.20
C HIS A 488 -2.55 -28.77 1.57
N VAL A 489 -3.62 -29.57 1.69
CA VAL A 489 -4.34 -29.84 2.94
C VAL A 489 -4.32 -31.35 3.18
N ASP A 490 -3.77 -31.77 4.31
CA ASP A 490 -3.54 -33.18 4.66
C ASP A 490 -2.89 -33.98 3.51
N GLY A 491 -1.90 -33.36 2.84
CA GLY A 491 -1.16 -33.94 1.71
C GLY A 491 -1.88 -33.88 0.35
N ARG A 492 -3.11 -33.36 0.28
CA ARG A 492 -3.87 -33.22 -0.97
C ARG A 492 -3.78 -31.78 -1.48
N LYS A 493 -3.42 -31.60 -2.75
CA LYS A 493 -3.44 -30.27 -3.38
C LYS A 493 -4.87 -29.72 -3.46
N VAL A 494 -5.07 -28.52 -2.93
CA VAL A 494 -6.35 -27.79 -2.97
C VAL A 494 -6.30 -26.52 -3.81
N ALA A 495 -5.11 -25.93 -4.00
CA ALA A 495 -4.93 -24.76 -4.85
C ALA A 495 -3.55 -24.76 -5.53
N LYS A 496 -3.47 -24.07 -6.67
CA LYS A 496 -2.25 -23.78 -7.41
C LYS A 496 -2.31 -22.34 -7.90
N GLY A 497 -1.23 -21.59 -7.75
CA GLY A 497 -1.13 -20.21 -8.21
C GLY A 497 0.19 -19.90 -8.88
N THR A 498 0.23 -18.76 -9.57
CA THR A 498 1.44 -18.18 -10.13
C THR A 498 2.01 -17.12 -9.18
N THR A 499 1.77 -15.83 -9.45
CA THR A 499 2.22 -14.71 -8.62
C THR A 499 1.47 -14.63 -7.30
N VAL A 500 2.14 -14.04 -6.30
CA VAL A 500 1.52 -13.64 -5.03
C VAL A 500 1.44 -12.12 -4.95
N GLY A 501 2.59 -11.43 -4.92
CA GLY A 501 2.65 -9.97 -4.77
C GLY A 501 2.16 -9.49 -3.41
N HIS A 502 1.52 -8.32 -3.39
CA HIS A 502 0.94 -7.73 -2.18
C HIS A 502 -0.05 -8.67 -1.52
N LYS A 503 -0.97 -9.25 -2.30
CA LYS A 503 -1.96 -10.18 -1.76
C LYS A 503 -2.45 -11.16 -2.81
N ARG A 504 -2.51 -12.43 -2.42
CA ARG A 504 -3.15 -13.52 -3.15
C ARG A 504 -4.22 -14.16 -2.29
N LEU A 505 -5.44 -14.19 -2.81
CA LEU A 505 -6.56 -14.89 -2.20
C LEU A 505 -6.96 -16.08 -3.07
N HIS A 506 -6.86 -17.28 -2.51
CA HIS A 506 -7.41 -18.50 -3.11
C HIS A 506 -8.77 -18.81 -2.51
N ARG A 507 -9.85 -18.39 -3.17
CA ARG A 507 -11.19 -18.91 -2.91
C ARG A 507 -11.33 -20.29 -3.56
N LEU A 508 -11.41 -21.34 -2.76
CA LEU A 508 -11.28 -22.72 -3.23
C LEU A 508 -12.44 -23.17 -4.11
N GLU A 509 -12.14 -23.67 -5.31
CA GLU A 509 -13.14 -24.08 -6.31
C GLU A 509 -14.06 -25.21 -5.82
N LYS A 510 -13.53 -26.15 -5.01
CA LYS A 510 -14.31 -27.26 -4.43
C LYS A 510 -15.08 -26.87 -3.16
N GLY A 511 -15.05 -25.59 -2.78
CA GLY A 511 -15.70 -25.06 -1.59
C GLY A 511 -14.93 -25.38 -0.31
N VAL A 512 -15.66 -25.72 0.75
CA VAL A 512 -15.12 -25.89 2.10
C VAL A 512 -14.26 -27.13 2.22
N VAL A 513 -13.02 -26.94 2.68
CA VAL A 513 -12.11 -28.02 3.04
C VAL A 513 -12.05 -28.18 4.56
N LYS A 514 -11.78 -29.42 4.99
CA LYS A 514 -11.50 -29.76 6.38
C LYS A 514 -10.15 -30.45 6.46
N GLY A 515 -9.25 -29.98 7.34
CA GLY A 515 -7.94 -30.61 7.53
C GLY A 515 -7.15 -30.06 8.71
N GLN A 516 -6.09 -30.75 9.08
CA GLN A 516 -5.23 -30.39 10.23
C GLN A 516 -3.88 -29.83 9.80
N ILE A 517 -3.40 -30.23 8.62
CA ILE A 517 -2.11 -29.84 8.10
C ILE A 517 -2.34 -29.04 6.83
N VAL A 518 -1.93 -27.78 6.82
CA VAL A 518 -1.96 -26.92 5.64
C VAL A 518 -0.54 -26.52 5.28
N ARG A 519 -0.09 -26.88 4.07
CA ARG A 519 1.26 -26.57 3.58
C ARG A 519 1.20 -25.73 2.32
N ILE A 520 1.92 -24.60 2.34
CA ILE A 520 2.15 -23.74 1.18
C ILE A 520 3.55 -24.06 0.66
N LYS A 521 3.63 -24.57 -0.57
CA LYS A 521 4.89 -24.91 -1.25
C LYS A 521 5.20 -23.87 -2.31
N ILE A 522 6.40 -23.30 -2.27
CA ILE A 522 6.91 -22.39 -3.29
C ILE A 522 7.71 -23.18 -4.31
N LEU A 523 7.18 -23.29 -5.52
CA LEU A 523 7.75 -24.13 -6.58
C LEU A 523 8.74 -23.38 -7.46
N LYS A 524 8.49 -22.09 -7.70
CA LYS A 524 9.36 -21.22 -8.51
C LYS A 524 9.33 -19.80 -7.96
N SER A 525 10.48 -19.14 -7.96
CA SER A 525 10.64 -17.76 -7.52
C SER A 525 11.73 -17.04 -8.33
N ARG A 526 11.73 -15.71 -8.36
CA ARG A 526 12.80 -14.87 -8.96
C ARG A 526 14.06 -14.85 -8.07
N ALA A 527 13.89 -15.06 -6.77
CA ALA A 527 14.94 -15.11 -5.75
C ALA A 527 14.40 -15.87 -4.52
N VAL A 528 15.16 -15.92 -3.43
CA VAL A 528 14.70 -16.44 -2.12
C VAL A 528 13.31 -15.85 -1.80
N PRO A 529 12.25 -16.68 -1.64
CA PRO A 529 10.90 -16.20 -1.44
C PRO A 529 10.75 -15.57 -0.05
N LEU A 530 10.01 -14.46 0.03
CA LEU A 530 9.71 -13.77 1.28
C LEU A 530 8.20 -13.71 1.45
N ILE A 531 7.70 -14.30 2.53
CA ILE A 531 6.26 -14.32 2.84
C ILE A 531 6.08 -13.55 4.13
N SER A 532 5.33 -12.46 4.06
CA SER A 532 5.03 -11.61 5.22
C SER A 532 3.75 -12.00 5.92
N SER A 533 2.79 -12.61 5.23
CA SER A 533 1.56 -13.03 5.88
C SER A 533 0.89 -14.22 5.20
N ILE A 534 0.34 -15.13 6.02
CA ILE A 534 -0.55 -16.21 5.59
C ILE A 534 -1.80 -16.22 6.45
N GLY A 535 -2.95 -16.38 5.81
CA GLY A 535 -4.24 -16.49 6.49
C GLY A 535 -5.08 -17.66 6.00
N LEU A 536 -5.79 -18.31 6.93
CA LEU A 536 -6.81 -19.32 6.63
C LEU A 536 -8.17 -18.81 7.09
N HIS A 537 -9.09 -18.63 6.14
CA HIS A 537 -10.34 -17.91 6.34
C HIS A 537 -11.55 -18.70 5.81
N TYR A 538 -12.73 -18.38 6.35
CA TYR A 538 -13.98 -18.98 5.94
C TYR A 538 -14.91 -17.94 5.33
N ASP A 539 -15.19 -18.11 4.04
CA ASP A 539 -16.19 -17.37 3.28
C ASP A 539 -17.54 -18.10 3.31
N PRO A 540 -18.52 -17.62 4.09
CA PRO A 540 -19.86 -18.20 4.15
C PRO A 540 -20.72 -17.88 2.94
N PHE A 541 -20.27 -17.05 1.99
CA PHE A 541 -21.02 -16.64 0.80
C PHE A 541 -20.64 -17.47 -0.44
N TRP A 542 -19.69 -18.40 -0.30
CA TRP A 542 -19.18 -19.22 -1.41
C TRP A 542 -19.68 -20.67 -1.36
N HIS A 543 -20.63 -20.99 -2.25
CA HIS A 543 -21.26 -22.31 -2.38
C HIS A 543 -21.15 -22.85 -3.82
N PRO A 544 -19.94 -23.25 -4.27
CA PRO A 544 -19.72 -23.65 -5.67
C PRO A 544 -20.44 -24.93 -6.11
N ASN A 545 -20.99 -25.70 -5.16
CA ASN A 545 -21.71 -26.96 -5.44
C ASN A 545 -23.24 -26.80 -5.38
N GLU A 546 -23.75 -25.59 -5.10
CA GLU A 546 -25.20 -25.29 -4.99
C GLU A 546 -25.72 -24.45 -6.18
N THR A 547 -24.86 -24.19 -7.17
CA THR A 547 -25.16 -23.57 -8.46
C THR A 547 -24.94 -24.57 -9.57
#